data_AF-A0A2L0BQH2-F1
#
_entry.id   AF-A0A2L0BQH2-F1
#
_cell.length_a   1.000
_cell.length_b   1.000
_cell.length_c   1.000
_cell.angle_alpha   90.00
_cell.angle_beta   90.00
_cell.angle_gamma   90.00
#
_symmetry.space_group_name_H-M   'P 1'
#
loop_
_entity.id
_entity.type
_entity.pdbx_description
1 polymer ?
#
loop_
_entity_poly.entity_id
_entity_poly.type
_entity_poly.pdbx_seq_one_letter_code
_entity_poly.pdbx_strand_id
1 'polypeptide(L)'
;EETLSNRYPYSCYKQVFVDETYDDYRSYATMSILSVNLLHSAVVVDQVYNSRRIQAQAVAEQFFGCFISMQNWSDMWLNKGISQYLCGLYCKKSFGNNEYRYWVQKTLQDVVKYEEQFGGIVLDPSQPPAPLPVGSVMTQPNLKQNEDKFYFSIRNLHTMSPMYIKALHKKAMLIMRMLEHRIGLELLLQVFNKQLSLAGNASQQKIGSGLWGHMLISTNVFTKAI
;
A
#
# COMPACT_ATOMS: atom_id res chain seq x y z
N GLU A 1 13.18 7.29 8.69
CA GLU A 1 13.34 7.27 10.15
C GLU A 1 12.68 8.48 10.80
N GLU A 2 13.01 9.72 10.42
CA GLU A 2 12.36 10.94 10.94
C GLU A 2 10.83 10.92 10.83
N THR A 3 10.29 10.45 9.70
CA THR A 3 8.83 10.41 9.45
C THR A 3 8.06 9.35 10.25
N LEU A 4 8.71 8.22 10.56
CA LEU A 4 8.09 7.10 11.27
C LEU A 4 8.50 7.06 12.75
N SER A 5 9.43 7.93 13.17
CA SER A 5 10.07 7.94 14.48
C SER A 5 10.56 6.55 14.94
N ASN A 6 10.97 5.72 13.98
CA ASN A 6 11.42 4.35 14.21
C ASN A 6 12.65 4.06 13.36
N ARG A 7 13.53 3.19 13.88
CA ARG A 7 14.73 2.74 13.18
C ARG A 7 14.36 1.72 12.11
N TYR A 8 15.22 1.58 11.12
CA TYR A 8 15.09 0.50 10.16
C TYR A 8 15.08 -0.87 10.87
N PRO A 9 14.11 -1.77 10.59
CA PRO A 9 13.91 -3.00 11.36
C PRO A 9 14.99 -4.06 11.16
N TYR A 10 15.87 -3.90 10.16
CA TYR A 10 16.93 -4.84 9.85
C TYR A 10 18.32 -4.23 10.06
N SER A 11 19.35 -5.08 10.08
CA SER A 11 20.74 -4.67 10.31
C SER A 11 21.38 -3.91 9.14
N CYS A 12 20.97 -4.21 7.91
CA CYS A 12 21.52 -3.60 6.71
C CYS A 12 20.49 -3.50 5.59
N TYR A 13 20.73 -2.58 4.66
CA TYR A 13 19.97 -2.42 3.43
C TYR A 13 20.87 -2.70 2.23
N LYS A 14 20.45 -3.64 1.38
CA LYS A 14 21.13 -4.04 0.14
C LYS A 14 20.27 -3.65 -1.06
N GLN A 15 20.91 -3.08 -2.08
CA GLN A 15 20.25 -2.67 -3.30
C GLN A 15 20.98 -3.28 -4.48
N VAL A 16 20.26 -4.06 -5.30
CA VAL A 16 20.83 -4.77 -6.44
C VAL A 16 20.09 -4.38 -7.71
N PHE A 17 20.84 -3.97 -8.72
CA PHE A 17 20.33 -3.67 -10.03
C PHE A 17 20.53 -4.87 -10.95
N VAL A 18 19.45 -5.36 -11.53
CA VAL A 18 19.43 -6.55 -12.39
C VAL A 18 18.84 -6.16 -13.74
N ASP A 19 19.44 -6.67 -14.82
CA ASP A 19 18.91 -6.49 -16.16
C ASP A 19 17.78 -7.50 -16.42
N GLU A 20 16.83 -7.18 -17.29
CA GLU A 20 15.68 -8.04 -17.63
C GLU A 20 14.75 -8.40 -16.45
N THR A 21 14.51 -7.46 -15.53
CA THR A 21 13.52 -7.64 -14.45
C THR A 21 12.08 -7.55 -14.96
N TYR A 22 11.20 -8.46 -14.52
CA TYR A 22 9.77 -8.44 -14.88
C TYR A 22 9.04 -7.18 -14.40
N ASP A 23 9.38 -6.70 -13.20
CA ASP A 23 8.88 -5.44 -12.64
C ASP A 23 10.05 -4.48 -12.43
N ASP A 24 9.77 -3.17 -12.45
CA ASP A 24 10.80 -2.14 -12.21
C ASP A 24 11.49 -2.26 -10.84
N TYR A 25 10.74 -2.76 -9.84
CA TYR A 25 11.25 -3.00 -8.51
C TYR A 25 10.50 -4.13 -7.81
N ARG A 26 11.23 -4.87 -6.97
CA ARG A 26 10.67 -5.79 -5.97
C ARG A 26 11.41 -5.68 -4.65
N SER A 27 10.63 -5.52 -3.59
CA SER A 27 11.11 -5.32 -2.22
C SER A 27 11.12 -6.65 -1.49
N TYR A 28 12.25 -6.99 -0.86
CA TYR A 28 12.45 -8.15 -0.01
C TYR A 28 13.00 -7.73 1.36
N ALA A 29 13.01 -8.66 2.33
CA ALA A 29 13.62 -8.41 3.63
C ALA A 29 15.11 -8.07 3.45
N THR A 30 15.55 -6.91 3.95
CA THR A 30 16.93 -6.37 3.85
C THR A 30 17.42 -6.02 2.44
N MET A 31 16.73 -6.44 1.38
CA MET A 31 17.21 -6.33 0.00
C MET A 31 16.12 -5.79 -0.93
N SER A 32 16.49 -4.95 -1.89
CA SER A 32 15.60 -4.53 -2.98
C SER A 32 16.26 -4.82 -4.32
N ILE A 33 15.49 -5.47 -5.20
CA ILE A 33 15.89 -5.77 -6.57
C ILE A 33 15.23 -4.73 -7.46
N LEU A 34 16.04 -4.07 -8.29
CA LEU A 34 15.64 -2.96 -9.14
C LEU A 34 16.10 -3.20 -10.57
N SER A 35 15.37 -2.65 -11.53
CA SER A 35 15.79 -2.68 -12.93
C SER A 35 17.01 -1.79 -13.16
N VAL A 36 17.96 -2.24 -13.99
CA VAL A 36 19.11 -1.42 -14.46
C VAL A 36 18.65 -0.14 -15.17
N ASN A 37 17.45 -0.12 -15.76
CA ASN A 37 16.86 1.06 -16.42
C ASN A 37 16.65 2.27 -15.48
N LEU A 38 16.75 2.07 -14.16
CA LEU A 38 16.64 3.13 -13.16
C LEU A 38 17.98 3.84 -12.91
N LEU A 39 19.10 3.26 -13.36
CA LEU A 39 20.41 3.89 -13.28
C LEU A 39 20.51 5.00 -14.34
N HIS A 40 20.99 6.15 -13.90
CA HIS A 40 21.16 7.31 -14.77
C HIS A 40 22.40 8.11 -14.35
N SER A 41 23.01 8.78 -15.32
CA SER A 41 24.05 9.76 -15.07
C SER A 41 23.44 11.06 -14.51
N ALA A 42 24.25 11.86 -13.80
CA ALA A 42 23.84 13.15 -13.24
C ALA A 42 23.34 14.16 -14.29
N VAL A 43 23.66 13.94 -15.58
CA VAL A 43 23.21 14.78 -16.70
C VAL A 43 21.72 14.58 -17.01
N VAL A 44 21.16 13.40 -16.70
CA VAL A 44 19.76 13.07 -17.02
C VAL A 44 18.87 13.40 -15.82
N VAL A 45 18.40 14.66 -15.76
CA VAL A 45 17.64 15.18 -14.61
C VAL A 45 16.24 14.58 -14.51
N ASP A 46 15.58 14.29 -15.63
CA ASP A 46 14.18 13.81 -15.63
C ASP A 46 14.02 12.45 -14.96
N GLN A 47 15.02 11.57 -15.09
CA GLN A 47 14.99 10.23 -14.52
C GLN A 47 15.12 10.24 -12.98
N VAL A 48 15.64 11.33 -12.40
CA VAL A 48 15.84 11.47 -10.94
C VAL A 48 14.52 11.26 -10.20
N TYR A 49 13.42 11.87 -10.66
CA TYR A 49 12.12 11.76 -10.01
C TYR A 49 11.58 10.32 -10.00
N ASN A 50 11.71 9.62 -11.12
CA ASN A 50 11.25 8.24 -11.24
C ASN A 50 12.08 7.28 -10.40
N SER A 51 13.40 7.32 -10.54
CA SER A 51 14.30 6.41 -9.81
C SER A 51 14.21 6.60 -8.31
N ARG A 52 14.19 7.85 -7.83
CA ARG A 52 14.10 8.13 -6.38
C ARG A 52 12.74 7.75 -5.81
N ARG A 53 11.63 7.97 -6.54
CA ARG A 53 10.30 7.53 -6.13
C ARG A 53 10.22 6.02 -6.03
N ILE A 54 10.78 5.29 -7.00
CA ILE A 54 10.81 3.82 -6.98
C ILE A 54 11.67 3.30 -5.82
N GLN A 55 12.84 3.90 -5.57
CA GLN A 55 13.67 3.55 -4.41
C GLN A 55 12.96 3.82 -3.08
N ALA A 56 12.29 4.96 -2.95
CA ALA A 56 11.51 5.29 -1.76
C ALA A 56 10.36 4.30 -1.53
N GLN A 57 9.67 3.91 -2.62
CA GLN A 57 8.65 2.88 -2.58
C GLN A 57 9.22 1.53 -2.13
N ALA A 58 10.37 1.13 -2.66
CA ALA A 58 11.02 -0.13 -2.29
C ALA A 58 11.37 -0.18 -0.80
N VAL A 59 11.89 0.92 -0.24
CA VAL A 59 12.17 1.02 1.19
C VAL A 59 10.88 1.03 2.02
N ALA A 60 9.85 1.76 1.61
CA ALA A 60 8.58 1.82 2.33
C ALA A 60 7.90 0.45 2.42
N GLU A 61 8.00 -0.36 1.37
CA GLU A 61 7.49 -1.73 1.34
C GLU A 61 8.26 -2.72 2.24
N GLN A 62 9.53 -2.44 2.54
CA GLN A 62 10.27 -3.25 3.51
C GLN A 62 9.71 -3.09 4.93
N PHE A 63 9.28 -1.89 5.31
CA PHE A 63 8.58 -1.66 6.57
C PHE A 63 7.19 -2.29 6.54
N PHE A 64 6.39 -1.94 5.54
CA PHE A 64 5.01 -2.42 5.38
C PHE A 64 4.92 -3.31 4.14
N GLY A 65 5.05 -4.62 4.33
CA GLY A 65 5.15 -5.60 3.26
C GLY A 65 6.08 -6.76 3.62
N CYS A 66 7.27 -6.45 4.16
CA CYS A 66 8.21 -7.48 4.64
C CYS A 66 8.21 -7.59 6.17
N PHE A 67 8.38 -6.47 6.88
CA PHE A 67 8.43 -6.50 8.35
C PHE A 67 7.04 -6.68 8.97
N ILE A 68 6.08 -5.84 8.58
CA ILE A 68 4.66 -6.06 8.85
C ILE A 68 4.03 -6.72 7.62
N SER A 69 3.48 -7.93 7.81
CA SER A 69 2.88 -8.74 6.74
C SER A 69 1.35 -8.74 6.85
N MET A 70 0.66 -8.96 5.73
CA MET A 70 -0.80 -9.07 5.73
C MET A 70 -1.24 -10.38 6.38
N GLN A 71 -2.35 -10.36 7.13
CA GLN A 71 -2.93 -11.56 7.72
C GLN A 71 -3.68 -12.40 6.68
N ASN A 72 -4.48 -11.75 5.83
CA ASN A 72 -5.29 -12.36 4.80
C ASN A 72 -5.04 -11.67 3.44
N TRP A 73 -5.32 -12.37 2.34
CA TRP A 73 -5.19 -11.78 0.99
C TRP A 73 -6.12 -10.60 0.75
N SER A 74 -7.26 -10.56 1.43
CA SER A 74 -8.19 -9.42 1.41
C SER A 74 -7.57 -8.14 2.00
N ASP A 75 -6.54 -8.26 2.83
CA ASP A 75 -5.84 -7.11 3.45
C ASP A 75 -4.64 -6.62 2.62
N MET A 76 -4.43 -7.17 1.42
CA MET A 76 -3.30 -6.79 0.56
C MET A 76 -3.26 -5.29 0.26
N TRP A 77 -4.43 -4.66 0.12
CA TRP A 77 -4.55 -3.22 -0.15
C TRP A 77 -3.90 -2.38 0.96
N LEU A 78 -3.87 -2.87 2.20
CA LEU A 78 -3.40 -2.11 3.35
C LEU A 78 -1.87 -1.92 3.31
N ASN A 79 -1.10 -3.00 3.15
CA ASN A 79 0.36 -2.93 3.09
C ASN A 79 0.84 -2.06 1.92
N LYS A 80 0.23 -2.26 0.74
CA LYS A 80 0.57 -1.48 -0.46
C LYS A 80 0.08 -0.03 -0.36
N GLY A 81 -1.07 0.21 0.25
CA GLY A 81 -1.61 1.55 0.50
C GLY A 81 -0.72 2.36 1.44
N ILE A 82 -0.32 1.78 2.58
CA ILE A 82 0.56 2.45 3.56
C ILE A 82 1.93 2.75 2.94
N SER A 83 2.54 1.77 2.27
CA SER A 83 3.85 1.99 1.63
C SER A 83 3.81 3.08 0.55
N GLN A 84 2.80 3.09 -0.32
CA GLN A 84 2.62 4.15 -1.32
C GLN A 84 2.33 5.52 -0.70
N TYR A 85 1.58 5.56 0.40
CA TYR A 85 1.32 6.77 1.14
C TYR A 85 2.62 7.35 1.75
N LEU A 86 3.44 6.51 2.38
CA LEU A 86 4.75 6.92 2.93
C LEU A 86 5.70 7.40 1.82
N CYS A 87 5.71 6.73 0.67
CA CYS A 87 6.44 7.20 -0.51
C CYS A 87 5.93 8.57 -0.97
N GLY A 88 4.61 8.81 -0.91
CA GLY A 88 4.01 10.11 -1.19
C GLY A 88 4.45 11.21 -0.24
N LEU A 89 4.54 10.95 1.06
CA LEU A 89 5.08 11.88 2.05
C LEU A 89 6.55 12.22 1.75
N TYR A 90 7.35 11.22 1.39
CA TYR A 90 8.74 11.44 0.96
C TYR A 90 8.83 12.32 -0.29
N CYS A 91 8.01 12.03 -1.30
CA CYS A 91 7.97 12.81 -2.54
C CYS A 91 7.54 14.26 -2.28
N LYS A 92 6.55 14.48 -1.40
CA LYS A 92 6.10 15.82 -0.99
C LYS A 92 7.23 16.61 -0.31
N LYS A 93 8.04 15.96 0.54
CA LYS A 93 9.19 16.58 1.23
C LYS A 93 10.37 16.85 0.28
N SER A 94 10.63 15.94 -0.66
CA SER A 94 11.85 15.97 -1.50
C SER A 94 11.69 16.70 -2.83
N PHE A 95 10.54 16.56 -3.49
CA PHE A 95 10.25 17.14 -4.82
C PHE A 95 9.25 18.30 -4.77
N GLY A 96 8.70 18.57 -3.59
CA GLY A 96 7.77 19.67 -3.37
C GLY A 96 6.30 19.28 -3.52
N ASN A 97 5.45 20.16 -3.02
CA ASN A 97 4.02 19.90 -2.88
C ASN A 97 3.26 19.92 -4.21
N ASN A 98 3.72 20.68 -5.21
CA ASN A 98 3.05 20.78 -6.51
C ASN A 98 3.14 19.46 -7.29
N GLU A 99 4.34 18.87 -7.36
CA GLU A 99 4.53 17.57 -8.01
C GLU A 99 3.73 16.47 -7.30
N TYR A 100 3.72 16.48 -5.97
CA TYR A 100 2.87 15.55 -5.20
C TYR A 100 1.38 15.71 -5.53
N ARG A 101 0.86 16.94 -5.63
CA ARG A 101 -0.54 17.20 -6.01
C ARG A 101 -0.85 16.73 -7.43
N TYR A 102 0.05 16.97 -8.37
CA TYR A 102 -0.06 16.47 -9.73
C TYR A 102 -0.12 14.93 -9.76
N TRP A 103 0.77 14.27 -9.01
CA TRP A 103 0.78 12.80 -8.91
C TRP A 103 -0.52 12.23 -8.31
N VAL A 104 -1.06 12.86 -7.26
CA VAL A 104 -2.35 12.47 -6.66
C VAL A 104 -3.49 12.64 -7.68
N GLN A 105 -3.53 13.77 -8.40
CA GLN A 105 -4.56 14.03 -9.41
C GLN A 105 -4.49 13.02 -10.56
N LYS A 106 -3.27 12.72 -11.05
CA LYS A 106 -3.04 11.70 -12.08
C LYS A 106 -3.49 10.31 -11.62
N THR A 107 -3.16 9.96 -10.37
CA THR A 107 -3.57 8.69 -9.75
C THR A 107 -5.09 8.57 -9.66
N LEU A 108 -5.78 9.66 -9.27
CA LEU A 108 -7.24 9.72 -9.24
C LEU A 108 -7.85 9.54 -10.63
N GLN A 109 -7.35 10.25 -11.64
CA GLN A 109 -7.82 10.12 -13.02
C GLN A 109 -7.64 8.69 -13.56
N ASP A 110 -6.52 8.05 -13.25
CA ASP A 110 -6.27 6.66 -13.67
C ASP A 110 -7.25 5.67 -13.03
N VAL A 111 -7.61 5.88 -11.76
CA VAL A 111 -8.61 5.04 -11.07
C VAL A 111 -10.00 5.27 -11.68
N VAL A 112 -10.39 6.52 -11.91
CA VAL A 112 -11.68 6.85 -12.54
C VAL A 112 -11.80 6.21 -13.92
N LYS A 113 -10.78 6.35 -14.79
CA LYS A 113 -10.76 5.72 -16.12
C LYS A 113 -10.93 4.21 -16.04
N TYR A 114 -10.30 3.57 -15.06
CA TYR A 114 -10.44 2.13 -14.86
C TYR A 114 -11.86 1.75 -14.40
N GLU A 115 -12.42 2.48 -13.44
CA GLU A 115 -13.75 2.21 -12.91
C GLU A 115 -14.87 2.47 -13.93
N GLU A 116 -14.69 3.45 -14.83
CA GLU A 116 -15.61 3.70 -15.96
C GLU A 116 -15.62 2.55 -16.97
N GLN A 117 -14.46 1.96 -17.27
CA GLN A 117 -14.32 0.90 -18.28
C GLN A 117 -14.70 -0.48 -17.74
N PHE A 118 -14.22 -0.84 -16.55
CA PHE A 118 -14.29 -2.21 -16.01
C PHE A 118 -15.21 -2.34 -14.79
N GLY A 119 -15.64 -1.24 -14.19
CA GLY A 119 -16.47 -1.22 -12.99
C GLY A 119 -15.69 -1.01 -11.70
N GLY A 120 -16.42 -0.92 -10.57
CA GLY A 120 -15.85 -0.56 -9.28
C GLY A 120 -14.85 -1.56 -8.72
N ILE A 121 -13.83 -1.04 -8.02
CA ILE A 121 -12.80 -1.85 -7.35
C ILE A 121 -13.23 -2.12 -5.89
N VAL A 122 -13.20 -3.39 -5.48
CA VAL A 122 -13.47 -3.84 -4.10
C VAL A 122 -12.13 -4.09 -3.41
N LEU A 123 -11.96 -3.52 -2.21
CA LEU A 123 -10.68 -3.54 -1.49
C LEU A 123 -10.58 -4.71 -0.51
N ASP A 124 -11.68 -5.00 0.19
CA ASP A 124 -11.82 -6.16 1.05
C ASP A 124 -12.98 -7.03 0.51
N PRO A 125 -12.67 -8.15 -0.19
CA PRO A 125 -13.68 -9.08 -0.67
C PRO A 125 -14.33 -9.92 0.44
N SER A 126 -13.81 -9.87 1.67
CA SER A 126 -14.27 -10.70 2.79
C SER A 126 -15.46 -10.09 3.54
N GLN A 127 -15.63 -8.77 3.48
CA GLN A 127 -16.79 -8.09 4.07
C GLN A 127 -17.83 -7.76 2.99
N PRO A 128 -19.14 -7.94 3.27
CA PRO A 128 -20.17 -7.43 2.40
C PRO A 128 -20.05 -5.89 2.34
N PRO A 129 -20.27 -5.28 1.16
CA PRO A 129 -20.19 -3.83 1.04
C PRO A 129 -21.17 -3.15 2.01
N ALA A 130 -20.72 -2.06 2.62
CA ALA A 130 -21.57 -1.31 3.55
C ALA A 130 -22.90 -0.95 2.87
N PRO A 131 -24.03 -1.10 3.58
CA PRO A 131 -25.33 -0.74 3.03
C PRO A 131 -25.29 0.74 2.63
N LEU A 132 -25.71 1.05 1.39
CA LEU A 132 -25.89 2.43 0.94
C LEU A 132 -26.81 3.16 1.94
N PRO A 133 -26.55 4.44 2.26
CA PRO A 133 -27.42 5.22 3.13
C PRO A 133 -28.72 5.52 2.38
N VAL A 134 -29.64 4.55 2.37
CA VAL A 134 -30.99 4.69 1.85
C VAL A 134 -31.93 4.72 3.06
N GLY A 135 -32.85 5.70 3.07
CA GLY A 135 -33.86 5.86 4.11
C GLY A 135 -34.56 4.53 4.46
N SER A 136 -34.93 4.41 5.73
CA SER A 136 -35.28 3.21 6.49
C SER A 136 -36.49 2.37 6.04
N VAL A 137 -36.76 2.20 4.74
CA VAL A 137 -37.99 1.50 4.29
C VAL A 137 -37.83 0.61 3.06
N MET A 138 -36.62 0.21 2.67
CA MET A 138 -36.46 -0.83 1.65
C MET A 138 -35.56 -1.95 2.17
N THR A 139 -36.15 -3.14 2.31
CA THR A 139 -35.43 -4.41 2.42
C THR A 139 -34.41 -4.46 1.29
N GLN A 140 -33.13 -4.42 1.63
CA GLN A 140 -32.09 -4.55 0.63
C GLN A 140 -32.28 -5.89 -0.06
N PRO A 141 -32.44 -5.94 -1.40
CA PRO A 141 -32.21 -7.19 -2.08
C PRO A 141 -30.77 -7.58 -1.75
N ASN A 142 -30.55 -8.85 -1.38
CA ASN A 142 -29.22 -9.43 -1.39
C ASN A 142 -28.67 -9.17 -2.80
N LEU A 143 -27.88 -8.11 -2.95
CA LEU A 143 -27.03 -7.89 -4.10
C LEU A 143 -26.02 -9.02 -4.02
N LYS A 144 -26.40 -10.19 -4.58
CA LYS A 144 -25.44 -11.11 -5.16
C LYS A 144 -24.50 -10.21 -5.91
N GLN A 145 -23.26 -10.17 -5.42
CA GLN A 145 -22.20 -9.34 -5.95
C GLN A 145 -22.31 -9.38 -7.48
N ASN A 146 -22.15 -8.23 -8.13
CA ASN A 146 -21.88 -8.15 -9.57
C ASN A 146 -20.52 -8.85 -9.89
N GLU A 147 -20.30 -10.09 -9.43
CA GLU A 147 -19.22 -10.97 -9.88
C GLU A 147 -19.43 -11.31 -11.36
N ASP A 148 -20.66 -11.20 -11.89
CA ASP A 148 -20.99 -11.43 -13.30
C ASP A 148 -20.25 -10.50 -14.28
N LYS A 149 -19.57 -9.44 -13.81
CA LYS A 149 -18.81 -8.52 -14.67
C LYS A 149 -17.30 -8.77 -14.70
N PHE A 150 -16.75 -9.54 -13.76
CA PHE A 150 -15.31 -9.84 -13.73
C PHE A 150 -15.05 -11.30 -14.11
N TYR A 151 -14.28 -11.49 -15.19
CA TYR A 151 -13.86 -12.82 -15.65
C TYR A 151 -12.99 -13.58 -14.62
N PHE A 152 -12.45 -12.88 -13.63
CA PHE A 152 -11.52 -13.39 -12.65
C PHE A 152 -12.02 -13.17 -11.22
N SER A 153 -11.97 -14.21 -10.39
CA SER A 153 -12.35 -14.11 -8.99
C SER A 153 -11.40 -13.20 -8.21
N ILE A 154 -11.97 -12.27 -7.44
CA ILE A 154 -11.22 -11.30 -6.61
C ILE A 154 -10.75 -11.95 -5.30
N ARG A 155 -11.21 -13.18 -5.00
CA ARG A 155 -10.86 -13.91 -3.76
C ARG A 155 -9.44 -14.48 -3.78
N ASN A 156 -8.92 -14.81 -4.95
CA ASN A 156 -7.62 -15.45 -5.12
C ASN A 156 -6.64 -14.52 -5.83
N LEU A 157 -5.49 -14.26 -5.21
CA LEU A 157 -4.46 -13.37 -5.77
C LEU A 157 -3.99 -13.81 -7.16
N HIS A 158 -3.81 -15.11 -7.36
CA HIS A 158 -3.31 -15.68 -8.63
C HIS A 158 -4.30 -15.56 -9.78
N THR A 159 -5.57 -15.30 -9.49
CA THR A 159 -6.61 -15.16 -10.51
C THR A 159 -6.80 -13.70 -10.88
N MET A 160 -6.37 -12.74 -10.05
CA MET A 160 -6.58 -11.30 -10.28
C MET A 160 -5.79 -10.78 -11.50
N SER A 161 -6.47 -9.96 -12.30
CA SER A 161 -5.82 -9.27 -13.42
C SER A 161 -4.74 -8.28 -12.94
N PRO A 162 -3.57 -8.21 -13.58
CA PRO A 162 -2.54 -7.22 -13.26
C PRO A 162 -3.03 -5.77 -13.35
N MET A 163 -3.96 -5.48 -14.27
CA MET A 163 -4.57 -4.15 -14.37
C MET A 163 -5.42 -3.82 -13.14
N TYR A 164 -6.18 -4.80 -12.65
CA TYR A 164 -6.96 -4.65 -11.42
C TYR A 164 -6.07 -4.42 -10.21
N ILE A 165 -4.97 -5.19 -10.07
CA ILE A 165 -4.01 -5.04 -8.97
C ILE A 165 -3.39 -3.62 -8.98
N LYS A 166 -2.99 -3.12 -10.16
CA LYS A 166 -2.45 -1.76 -10.30
C LYS A 166 -3.48 -0.70 -9.89
N ALA A 167 -4.73 -0.85 -10.30
CA ALA A 167 -5.81 0.07 -9.94
C ALA A 167 -6.15 0.01 -8.44
N LEU A 168 -6.14 -1.18 -7.85
CA LEU A 168 -6.34 -1.42 -6.42
C LEU A 168 -5.26 -0.73 -5.58
N HIS A 169 -3.99 -0.83 -5.96
CA HIS A 169 -2.92 -0.10 -5.26
C HIS A 169 -3.12 1.42 -5.32
N LYS A 170 -3.43 1.96 -6.51
CA LYS A 170 -3.72 3.39 -6.68
C LYS A 170 -4.89 3.84 -5.81
N LYS A 171 -5.96 3.06 -5.75
CA LYS A 171 -7.14 3.34 -4.91
C LYS A 171 -6.78 3.29 -3.42
N ALA A 172 -5.97 2.32 -2.99
CA ALA A 172 -5.51 2.21 -1.60
C ALA A 172 -4.71 3.46 -1.15
N MET A 173 -3.83 3.99 -2.01
CA MET A 173 -3.09 5.22 -1.73
C MET A 173 -4.03 6.43 -1.55
N LEU A 174 -5.07 6.56 -2.38
CA LEU A 174 -6.07 7.63 -2.26
C LEU A 174 -6.87 7.53 -0.96
N ILE A 175 -7.21 6.31 -0.54
CA ILE A 175 -7.95 6.08 0.72
C ILE A 175 -7.10 6.40 1.93
N MET A 176 -5.81 6.04 1.94
CA MET A 176 -4.88 6.46 2.99
C MET A 176 -4.80 7.98 3.11
N ARG A 177 -4.81 8.68 1.97
CA ARG A 177 -4.90 10.15 1.96
C ARG A 177 -6.24 10.66 2.49
N MET A 178 -7.36 10.00 2.19
CA MET A 178 -8.67 10.38 2.76
C MET A 178 -8.70 10.19 4.29
N LEU A 179 -8.07 9.13 4.79
CA LEU A 179 -7.90 8.89 6.22
C LEU A 179 -7.04 9.99 6.87
N GLU A 180 -5.93 10.38 6.23
CA GLU A 180 -5.10 11.53 6.66
C GLU A 180 -5.95 12.81 6.82
N HIS A 181 -6.82 13.12 5.86
CA HIS A 181 -7.68 14.32 5.93
C HIS A 181 -8.76 14.25 7.02
N ARG A 182 -9.17 13.06 7.45
CA ARG A 182 -10.22 12.87 8.46
C ARG A 182 -9.66 12.81 9.88
N ILE A 183 -8.56 12.10 10.08
CA ILE A 183 -7.97 11.83 11.38
C ILE A 183 -6.87 12.86 11.71
N GLY A 184 -6.14 13.31 10.68
CA GLY A 184 -4.94 14.13 10.83
C GLY A 184 -3.64 13.32 10.67
N LEU A 185 -2.60 13.98 10.18
CA LEU A 185 -1.31 13.35 9.88
C LEU A 185 -0.61 12.79 11.13
N GLU A 186 -0.60 13.55 12.23
CA GLU A 186 0.14 13.16 13.45
C GLU A 186 -0.42 11.88 14.08
N LEU A 187 -1.74 11.82 14.24
CA LEU A 187 -2.42 10.64 14.77
C LEU A 187 -2.23 9.42 13.86
N LEU A 188 -2.31 9.60 12.54
CA LEU A 188 -2.06 8.51 11.60
C LEU A 188 -0.62 7.97 11.69
N LEU A 189 0.37 8.86 11.82
CA LEU A 189 1.76 8.46 12.03
C LEU A 189 1.96 7.77 13.39
N GLN A 190 1.26 8.19 14.44
CA GLN A 190 1.27 7.50 15.74
C GLN A 190 0.73 6.08 15.63
N VAL A 191 -0.35 5.86 14.85
CA VAL A 191 -0.87 4.50 14.59
C VAL A 191 0.17 3.65 13.88
N PHE A 192 0.82 4.16 12.83
CA PHE A 192 1.89 3.43 12.13
C PHE A 192 3.07 3.10 13.04
N ASN A 193 3.51 4.05 13.86
CA ASN A 193 4.63 3.82 14.78
C ASN A 193 4.26 2.80 15.87
N LYS A 194 3.02 2.83 16.38
CA LYS A 194 2.51 1.82 17.33
C LYS A 194 2.58 0.42 16.72
N GLN A 195 2.13 0.25 15.47
CA GLN A 195 2.19 -1.06 14.79
C GLN A 195 3.63 -1.53 14.60
N LEU A 196 4.54 -0.64 14.15
CA LEU A 196 5.95 -0.97 13.99
C LEU A 196 6.63 -1.32 15.32
N SER A 197 6.27 -0.65 16.41
CA SER A 197 6.81 -0.93 17.74
C SER A 197 6.32 -2.28 18.28
N LEU A 198 5.04 -2.61 18.08
CA LEU A 198 4.48 -3.91 18.44
C LEU A 198 5.14 -5.05 17.65
N ALA A 199 5.32 -4.87 16.34
CA ALA A 199 6.05 -5.81 15.49
C ALA A 199 7.53 -5.93 15.89
N GLY A 200 8.17 -4.82 16.25
CA GLY A 200 9.53 -4.77 16.82
C GLY A 200 9.69 -5.65 18.04
N ASN A 201 8.81 -5.47 19.03
CA ASN A 201 8.81 -6.25 20.25
C ASN A 201 8.53 -7.73 19.99
N ALA A 202 7.60 -8.04 19.09
CA ALA A 202 7.29 -9.43 18.72
C ALA A 202 8.47 -10.15 18.06
N SER A 203 9.20 -9.45 17.18
CA SER A 203 10.31 -10.03 16.42
C SER A 203 11.50 -10.48 17.28
N GLN A 204 11.68 -9.86 18.46
CA GLN A 204 12.77 -10.18 19.39
C GLN A 204 12.45 -11.39 20.28
N GLN A 205 11.20 -11.82 20.32
CA GLN A 205 10.76 -12.90 21.19
C GLN A 205 10.84 -14.27 20.53
N LYS A 206 11.01 -15.31 21.36
CA LYS A 206 11.01 -16.70 20.89
C LYS A 206 9.65 -17.06 20.29
N ILE A 207 9.68 -17.92 19.26
CA ILE A 207 8.51 -18.37 18.46
C ILE A 207 7.31 -18.82 19.34
N GLY A 208 7.56 -19.42 20.51
CA GLY A 208 6.51 -19.95 21.40
C GLY A 208 5.75 -18.92 22.25
N SER A 209 6.03 -17.62 22.11
CA SER A 209 5.42 -16.55 22.92
C SER A 209 3.99 -16.16 22.51
N GLY A 210 3.52 -16.60 21.33
CA GLY A 210 2.21 -16.22 20.78
C GLY A 210 2.10 -14.77 20.32
N LEU A 211 3.14 -13.95 20.54
CA LEU A 211 3.15 -12.51 20.25
C LEU A 211 3.49 -12.20 18.77
N TRP A 212 3.85 -13.21 17.99
CA TRP A 212 4.18 -13.09 16.57
C TRP A 212 2.98 -12.65 15.71
N GLY A 213 1.75 -12.81 16.21
CA GLY A 213 0.55 -12.26 15.59
C GLY A 213 0.59 -10.73 15.43
N HIS A 214 1.37 -10.02 16.25
CA HIS A 214 1.55 -8.57 16.13
C HIS A 214 2.38 -8.13 14.91
N MET A 215 3.05 -9.06 14.23
CA MET A 215 3.69 -8.79 12.94
C MET A 215 2.71 -8.87 11.76
N LEU A 216 1.50 -9.36 12.01
CA LEU A 216 0.43 -9.43 11.03
C LEU A 216 -0.50 -8.23 11.17
N ILE A 217 -0.86 -7.64 10.03
CA ILE A 217 -1.83 -6.56 9.96
C ILE A 217 -3.06 -7.02 9.17
N SER A 218 -4.23 -6.72 9.71
CA SER A 218 -5.52 -6.90 9.03
C SER A 218 -6.35 -5.63 9.08
N THR A 219 -7.29 -5.50 8.16
CA THR A 219 -8.18 -4.33 8.07
C THR A 219 -8.96 -4.12 9.38
N ASN A 220 -9.34 -5.21 10.07
CA ASN A 220 -10.02 -5.15 11.36
C ASN A 220 -9.12 -4.61 12.48
N VAL A 221 -7.87 -5.09 12.55
CA VAL A 221 -6.91 -4.62 13.57
C VAL A 221 -6.54 -3.16 13.32
N PHE A 222 -6.36 -2.79 12.05
CA PHE A 222 -6.04 -1.43 11.67
C PHE A 222 -7.19 -0.45 11.95
N THR A 223 -8.42 -0.81 11.59
CA THR A 223 -9.61 0.01 11.88
C THR A 223 -9.85 0.18 13.38
N LYS A 224 -9.54 -0.83 14.21
CA LYS A 224 -9.60 -0.71 15.68
C LYS A 224 -8.48 0.13 16.28
N ALA A 225 -7.39 0.34 15.54
CA ALA A 225 -6.23 1.09 16.01
C ALA A 225 -6.31 2.59 15.66
N ILE A 226 -7.13 2.94 14.66
CA ILE A 226 -7.56 4.30 14.32
C ILE A 226 -8.65 4.75 15.29
#